data_AF-A0A925SW41-F1
#
_entry.id   AF-A0A925SW41-F1
#
_cell.length_a   1.000
_cell.length_b   1.000
_cell.length_c   1.000
_cell.angle_alpha   90.00
_cell.angle_beta   90.00
_cell.angle_gamma   90.00
#
_symmetry.space_group_name_H-M   'P 1'
#
loop_
_entity.id
_entity.type
_entity.pdbx_description
1 polymer ?
#
loop_
_entity_poly.entity_id
_entity_poly.type
_entity_poly.pdbx_seq_one_letter_code
_entity_poly.pdbx_strand_id
1 'polypeptide(L)'
;EAIINYIRRNYGMLIGESTAENIKKTIGSAFPGSEVREMEVKGRNLAEGIPRSFTISSNEILEALTDPLNNIVSAVKSALEQTPPELGADIAEKGMVLTGGGALLRELDRLLMEETGLPVIVADDPLTCVVRGSGRALEEMDKLGSVFTND
;
A
#
# COMPACT_ATOMS: atom_id res chain seq x y z
N GLU A 1 8.99 -7.44 3.06
CA GLU A 1 10.31 -7.32 3.71
C GLU A 1 10.31 -6.49 5.00
N ALA A 2 9.78 -5.26 5.00
CA ALA A 2 9.86 -4.37 6.16
C ALA A 2 9.34 -4.99 7.47
N ILE A 3 8.16 -5.62 7.44
CA ILE A 3 7.58 -6.38 8.58
C ILE A 3 8.52 -7.52 9.05
N ILE A 4 9.13 -8.27 8.11
CA ILE A 4 10.05 -9.37 8.45
C ILE A 4 11.27 -8.82 9.17
N ASN A 5 11.84 -7.72 8.66
CA ASN A 5 13.01 -7.07 9.23
C ASN A 5 12.72 -6.48 10.60
N TYR A 6 11.55 -5.85 10.78
CA TYR A 6 11.09 -5.34 12.07
C TYR A 6 11.01 -6.46 13.10
N ILE A 7 10.32 -7.55 12.79
CA ILE A 7 10.16 -8.71 13.69
C ILE A 7 11.53 -9.33 14.01
N ARG A 8 12.41 -9.44 13.02
CA ARG A 8 13.77 -9.94 13.22
C ARG A 8 14.57 -9.09 14.20
N ARG A 9 14.48 -7.76 14.10
CA ARG A 9 15.23 -6.81 14.93
C ARG A 9 14.67 -6.70 16.34
N ASN A 10 13.35 -6.59 16.49
CA ASN A 10 12.71 -6.29 17.77
C ASN A 10 12.39 -7.54 18.59
N TYR A 11 12.10 -8.67 17.94
CA TYR A 11 11.73 -9.92 18.63
C TYR A 11 12.82 -11.01 18.55
N GLY A 12 13.84 -10.84 17.71
CA GLY A 12 14.82 -11.91 17.45
C GLY A 12 14.17 -13.14 16.79
N MET A 13 13.05 -12.93 16.07
CA MET A 13 12.25 -13.98 15.45
C MET A 13 12.37 -13.93 13.93
N LEU A 14 12.44 -15.09 13.29
CA LEU A 14 12.38 -15.23 11.83
C LEU A 14 10.99 -15.70 11.40
N ILE A 15 10.39 -14.98 10.46
CA ILE A 15 9.13 -15.34 9.81
C ILE A 15 9.30 -15.35 8.28
N GLY A 16 8.45 -16.10 7.59
CA GLY A 16 8.41 -16.12 6.12
C GLY A 16 7.54 -15.00 5.53
N GLU A 17 7.63 -14.84 4.21
CA GLU A 17 6.85 -13.84 3.46
C GLU A 17 5.34 -14.05 3.60
N SER A 18 4.87 -15.29 3.54
CA SER A 18 3.44 -15.61 3.68
C SER A 18 2.88 -15.17 5.03
N THR A 19 3.66 -15.35 6.11
CA THR A 19 3.29 -14.88 7.45
C THR A 19 3.30 -13.35 7.51
N ALA A 20 4.32 -12.70 6.95
CA ALA A 20 4.40 -11.25 6.90
C ALA A 20 3.24 -10.62 6.11
N GLU A 21 2.86 -11.25 4.98
CA GLU A 21 1.72 -10.80 4.17
C GLU A 21 0.39 -10.98 4.92
N ASN A 22 0.23 -12.08 5.65
CA ASN A 22 -0.94 -12.32 6.48
C ASN A 22 -1.06 -11.26 7.60
N ILE A 23 0.05 -10.93 8.26
CA ILE A 23 0.11 -9.85 9.26
C ILE A 23 -0.30 -8.51 8.62
N LYS A 24 0.29 -8.16 7.47
CA LYS A 24 0.00 -6.92 6.73
C LYS A 24 -1.50 -6.80 6.42
N LYS A 25 -2.12 -7.88 5.93
CA LYS A 25 -3.56 -7.91 5.57
C LYS A 25 -4.48 -7.89 6.79
N THR A 26 -4.09 -8.51 7.89
CA THR A 26 -4.97 -8.69 9.06
C THR A 26 -4.98 -7.48 9.98
N ILE A 27 -3.79 -6.97 10.33
CA ILE A 27 -3.65 -5.90 11.33
C ILE A 27 -2.89 -4.67 10.82
N GLY A 28 -2.33 -4.72 9.60
CA GLY A 28 -1.65 -3.57 9.00
C GLY A 28 -2.54 -2.33 8.86
N SER A 29 -1.92 -1.18 8.95
CA SER A 29 -2.53 0.14 8.76
C SER A 29 -1.45 1.09 8.24
N ALA A 30 -1.82 2.02 7.37
CA ALA A 30 -0.95 3.09 6.90
C ALA A 30 -1.06 4.37 7.73
N PHE A 31 -2.07 4.47 8.59
CA PHE A 31 -2.30 5.62 9.45
C PHE A 31 -2.66 5.17 10.89
N PRO A 32 -2.37 5.98 11.92
CA PRO A 32 -2.80 5.69 13.28
C PRO A 32 -4.31 5.49 13.37
N GLY A 33 -4.72 4.31 13.85
CA GLY A 33 -6.11 3.96 14.07
C GLY A 33 -6.59 4.31 15.49
N SER A 34 -7.90 4.38 15.68
CA SER A 34 -8.52 4.52 17.00
C SER A 34 -8.44 3.24 17.86
N GLU A 35 -8.31 2.09 17.21
CA GLU A 35 -8.24 0.79 17.86
C GLU A 35 -6.92 0.08 17.54
N VAL A 36 -6.25 -0.39 18.59
CA VAL A 36 -5.08 -1.26 18.47
C VAL A 36 -5.56 -2.68 18.20
N ARG A 37 -5.10 -3.29 17.11
CA ARG A 37 -5.35 -4.70 16.80
C ARG A 37 -4.12 -5.51 17.13
N GLU A 38 -4.30 -6.74 17.57
CA GLU A 38 -3.22 -7.66 17.90
C GLU A 38 -3.39 -9.00 17.18
N MET A 39 -2.27 -9.69 16.96
CA MET A 39 -2.24 -11.00 16.32
C MET A 39 -1.14 -11.86 16.95
N GLU A 40 -1.45 -13.11 17.29
CA GLU A 40 -0.42 -14.11 17.63
C GLU A 40 0.27 -14.60 16.34
N VAL A 41 1.59 -14.56 16.33
CA VAL A 41 2.43 -14.97 15.21
C VAL A 41 3.38 -16.05 15.68
N LYS A 42 3.51 -17.10 14.88
CA LYS A 42 4.51 -18.16 15.06
C LYS A 42 5.71 -17.92 14.15
N GLY A 43 6.90 -18.02 14.72
CA GLY A 43 8.15 -17.89 13.99
C GLY A 43 9.25 -18.77 14.58
N ARG A 44 10.44 -18.72 13.99
CA ARG A 44 11.63 -19.40 14.52
C ARG A 44 12.44 -18.43 15.36
N ASN A 45 12.69 -18.76 16.62
CA ASN A 45 13.59 -17.98 17.46
C ASN A 45 15.03 -18.11 16.94
N LEU A 46 15.72 -16.98 16.75
CA LEU A 46 17.07 -16.97 16.18
C LEU A 46 18.16 -17.40 17.15
N ALA A 47 17.96 -17.20 18.45
CA ALA A 47 18.94 -17.59 19.48
C ALA A 47 18.88 -19.10 19.75
N GLU A 48 17.67 -19.65 19.88
CA GLU A 48 17.48 -21.06 20.24
C GLU A 48 17.24 -21.98 19.04
N GLY A 49 16.89 -21.41 17.88
CA GLY A 49 16.63 -22.15 16.65
C GLY A 49 15.29 -22.89 16.60
N ILE A 50 14.45 -22.79 17.64
CA ILE A 50 13.16 -23.50 17.77
C ILE A 50 11.94 -22.61 17.50
N PRO A 51 10.78 -23.17 17.15
CA PRO A 51 9.54 -22.40 16.98
C PRO A 51 9.05 -21.78 18.30
N ARG A 52 8.66 -20.50 18.26
CA ARG A 52 7.97 -19.80 19.36
C ARG A 52 6.84 -18.92 18.83
N SER A 53 5.83 -18.69 19.67
CA SER A 53 4.78 -17.70 19.45
C SER A 53 5.14 -16.36 20.11
N PHE A 54 4.68 -15.26 19.52
CA PHE A 54 4.67 -13.94 20.12
C PHE A 54 3.45 -13.17 19.62
N THR A 55 3.02 -12.15 20.36
CA THR A 55 1.92 -11.26 19.94
C THR A 55 2.53 -9.99 19.36
N ILE A 56 1.97 -9.51 18.25
CA ILE A 56 2.35 -8.24 17.62
C ILE A 56 1.12 -7.36 17.42
N SER A 57 1.29 -6.06 17.59
CA SER A 57 0.22 -5.05 17.49
C SER A 57 0.24 -4.28 16.17
N SER A 58 -0.90 -3.67 15.82
CA SER A 58 -1.03 -2.83 14.62
C SER A 58 -0.12 -1.60 14.65
N ASN A 59 0.24 -1.09 15.84
CA ASN A 59 1.14 0.05 15.98
C ASN A 59 2.57 -0.32 15.59
N GLU A 60 3.02 -1.51 15.95
CA GLU A 60 4.33 -2.03 15.54
C GLU A 60 4.39 -2.32 14.05
N ILE A 61 3.27 -2.79 13.46
CA ILE A 61 3.19 -2.95 12.01
C ILE A 61 3.19 -1.60 11.29
N LEU A 62 2.51 -0.59 11.83
CA LEU A 62 2.60 0.78 11.31
C LEU A 62 4.05 1.29 11.34
N GLU A 63 4.74 1.13 12.47
CA GLU A 63 6.16 1.49 12.60
C GLU A 63 7.04 0.77 11.58
N ALA A 64 6.83 -0.53 11.40
CA ALA A 64 7.52 -1.33 10.38
C ALA A 64 7.25 -0.86 8.96
N LEU A 65 6.09 -0.25 8.69
CA LEU A 65 5.66 0.21 7.37
C LEU A 65 5.95 1.70 7.14
N THR A 66 6.37 2.47 8.13
CA THR A 66 6.61 3.92 8.02
C THR A 66 7.53 4.27 6.84
N ASP A 67 8.70 3.65 6.75
CA ASP A 67 9.66 3.93 5.67
C ASP A 67 9.09 3.65 4.27
N PRO A 68 8.54 2.45 3.96
CA PRO A 68 7.95 2.20 2.64
C PRO A 68 6.73 3.09 2.36
N LEU A 69 5.93 3.46 3.37
CA LEU A 69 4.82 4.38 3.20
C LEU A 69 5.30 5.80 2.84
N ASN A 70 6.34 6.30 3.52
CA ASN A 70 6.94 7.59 3.21
C ASN A 70 7.50 7.63 1.79
N ASN A 71 8.05 6.52 1.29
CA ASN A 71 8.49 6.43 -0.10
C ASN A 71 7.31 6.56 -1.08
N ILE A 72 6.15 5.95 -0.78
CA ILE A 72 4.94 6.10 -1.58
C ILE A 72 4.45 7.56 -1.56
N VAL A 73 4.34 8.16 -0.37
CA VAL A 73 3.93 9.56 -0.19
C VAL A 73 4.85 10.50 -0.98
N SER A 74 6.16 10.31 -0.86
CA SER A 74 7.17 11.11 -1.56
C SER A 74 7.02 10.99 -3.08
N ALA A 75 6.86 9.78 -3.61
CA ALA A 75 6.64 9.57 -5.03
C ALA A 75 5.36 10.27 -5.54
N VAL A 76 4.27 10.22 -4.76
CA VAL A 76 3.02 10.91 -5.10
C VAL A 76 3.22 12.42 -5.10
N LYS A 77 3.86 13.00 -4.07
CA LYS A 77 4.15 14.44 -4.00
C LYS A 77 5.01 14.89 -5.17
N SER A 78 6.07 14.16 -5.49
CA SER A 78 6.94 14.47 -6.63
C SER A 78 6.21 14.41 -7.97
N ALA A 79 5.22 13.53 -8.13
CA ALA A 79 4.39 13.49 -9.34
C ALA A 79 3.45 14.70 -9.44
N LEU A 80 2.86 15.12 -8.31
CA LEU A 80 2.01 16.31 -8.24
C LEU A 80 2.81 17.59 -8.53
N GLU A 81 4.04 17.70 -8.01
CA GLU A 81 4.93 18.84 -8.28
C GLU A 81 5.33 18.97 -9.76
N GLN A 82 5.42 17.85 -10.48
CA GLN A 82 5.74 17.82 -11.91
C GLN A 82 4.50 18.02 -12.79
N THR A 83 3.30 18.07 -12.21
CA THR A 83 2.06 18.21 -12.97
C THR A 83 1.95 19.64 -13.50
N PRO A 84 1.70 19.82 -14.82
CA PRO A 84 1.48 21.14 -15.39
C PRO A 84 0.31 21.89 -14.72
N PRO A 85 0.41 23.22 -14.52
CA PRO A 85 -0.63 24.00 -13.83
C PRO A 85 -2.03 23.83 -14.42
N GLU A 86 -2.13 23.66 -15.75
CA GLU A 86 -3.39 23.44 -16.46
C GLU A 86 -4.12 22.16 -16.04
N LEU A 87 -3.41 21.15 -15.53
CA LEU A 87 -3.98 19.90 -15.02
C LEU A 87 -4.15 19.92 -13.48
N GLY A 88 -3.42 20.80 -12.79
CA GLY A 88 -3.45 20.88 -11.33
C GLY A 88 -4.83 21.25 -10.77
N ALA A 89 -5.57 22.14 -11.44
CA ALA A 89 -6.92 22.52 -11.04
C ALA A 89 -7.88 21.32 -11.10
N ASP A 90 -7.79 20.52 -12.15
CA ASP A 90 -8.59 19.31 -12.34
C ASP A 90 -8.30 18.25 -11.27
N ILE A 91 -7.03 18.08 -10.90
CA ILE A 91 -6.61 17.17 -9.82
C ILE A 91 -7.07 17.70 -8.45
N ALA A 92 -7.02 19.01 -8.22
CA ALA A 92 -7.51 19.61 -6.97
C ALA A 92 -9.01 19.37 -6.76
N GLU A 93 -9.80 19.39 -7.83
CA GLU A 93 -11.25 19.14 -7.77
C GLU A 93 -11.59 17.64 -7.69
N LYS A 94 -10.98 16.82 -8.56
CA LYS A 94 -11.35 15.40 -8.70
C LYS A 94 -10.57 14.47 -7.77
N GLY A 95 -9.42 14.90 -7.28
CA GLY A 95 -8.53 14.11 -6.44
C GLY A 95 -7.78 13.03 -7.20
N MET A 96 -7.39 11.98 -6.48
CA MET A 96 -6.66 10.83 -6.99
C MET A 96 -7.39 9.51 -6.69
N VAL A 97 -7.18 8.54 -7.58
CA VAL A 97 -7.76 7.20 -7.45
C VAL A 97 -6.66 6.18 -7.18
N LEU A 98 -6.75 5.45 -6.08
CA LEU A 98 -5.87 4.34 -5.75
C LEU A 98 -6.34 3.05 -6.40
N THR A 99 -5.40 2.30 -6.93
CA THR A 99 -5.63 1.01 -7.57
C THR A 99 -4.51 0.02 -7.22
N GLY A 100 -4.68 -1.25 -7.62
CA GLY A 100 -3.77 -2.34 -7.29
C GLY A 100 -3.97 -2.88 -5.87
N GLY A 101 -3.37 -4.03 -5.58
CA GLY A 101 -3.54 -4.69 -4.27
C GLY A 101 -2.97 -3.92 -3.08
N GLY A 102 -2.02 -3.00 -3.32
CA GLY A 102 -1.48 -2.12 -2.28
C GLY A 102 -2.51 -1.10 -1.75
N ALA A 103 -3.48 -0.70 -2.58
CA ALA A 103 -4.55 0.21 -2.20
C ALA A 103 -5.46 -0.35 -1.09
N LEU A 104 -5.43 -1.66 -0.86
CA LEU A 104 -6.20 -2.33 0.19
C LEU A 104 -5.55 -2.26 1.57
N LEU A 105 -4.35 -1.66 1.68
CA LEU A 105 -3.79 -1.37 2.99
C LEU A 105 -4.67 -0.32 3.68
N ARG A 106 -5.21 -0.70 4.83
CA ARG A 106 -6.13 0.12 5.62
C ARG A 106 -5.55 1.52 5.91
N GLU A 107 -6.37 2.55 5.72
CA GLU A 107 -6.04 3.98 5.87
C GLU A 107 -4.92 4.51 4.95
N LEU A 108 -4.57 3.82 3.85
CA LEU A 108 -3.58 4.34 2.90
C LEU A 108 -4.11 5.56 2.14
N ASP A 109 -5.37 5.52 1.75
CA ASP A 109 -6.12 6.65 1.20
C ASP A 109 -6.09 7.86 2.13
N ARG A 110 -6.37 7.64 3.42
CA ARG A 110 -6.32 8.69 4.43
C ARG A 110 -4.92 9.27 4.62
N LEU A 111 -3.89 8.42 4.69
CA LEU A 111 -2.50 8.89 4.77
C LEU A 111 -2.19 9.83 3.60
N LEU A 112 -2.52 9.42 2.37
CA LEU A 112 -2.26 10.23 1.18
C LEU A 112 -3.09 11.52 1.17
N MET A 113 -4.33 11.48 1.65
CA MET A 113 -5.20 12.65 1.78
C MET A 113 -4.60 13.68 2.74
N GLU A 114 -4.16 13.26 3.92
CA GLU A 114 -3.53 14.13 4.91
C GLU A 114 -2.21 14.73 4.38
N GLU A 115 -1.41 13.92 3.70
CA GLU A 115 -0.10 14.33 3.21
C GLU A 115 -0.15 15.23 1.98
N THR A 116 -1.17 15.08 1.12
CA THR A 116 -1.29 15.83 -0.15
C THR A 116 -2.34 16.94 -0.11
N GLY A 117 -3.29 16.88 0.82
CA GLY A 117 -4.45 17.78 0.87
C GLY A 117 -5.49 17.54 -0.23
N LEU A 118 -5.35 16.46 -1.01
CA LEU A 118 -6.24 16.12 -2.12
C LEU A 118 -7.21 15.00 -1.73
N PRO A 119 -8.44 14.98 -2.27
CA PRO A 119 -9.32 13.83 -2.13
C PRO A 119 -8.66 12.56 -2.68
N VAL A 120 -8.74 11.46 -1.94
CA VAL A 120 -8.21 10.16 -2.33
C VAL A 120 -9.33 9.14 -2.23
N ILE A 121 -9.57 8.40 -3.32
CA ILE A 121 -10.57 7.33 -3.36
C ILE A 121 -9.92 6.02 -3.78
N VAL A 122 -10.33 4.90 -3.18
CA VAL A 122 -9.92 3.57 -3.64
C VAL A 122 -10.90 3.10 -4.72
N ALA A 123 -10.39 2.57 -5.83
CA ALA A 123 -11.23 2.00 -6.87
C ALA A 123 -12.08 0.82 -6.35
N ASP A 124 -13.27 0.61 -6.92
CA ASP A 124 -14.21 -0.43 -6.45
C ASP A 124 -13.63 -1.85 -6.45
N ASP A 125 -12.85 -2.20 -7.48
CA ASP A 125 -12.12 -3.46 -7.57
C ASP A 125 -10.66 -3.21 -7.96
N PRO A 126 -9.83 -2.80 -7.00
CA PRO A 126 -8.48 -2.34 -7.28
C PRO A 126 -7.57 -3.48 -7.73
N LEU A 127 -7.91 -4.75 -7.42
CA LEU A 127 -7.14 -5.91 -7.82
C LEU A 127 -7.27 -6.22 -9.32
N THR A 128 -8.41 -5.90 -9.92
CA THR A 128 -8.69 -6.23 -11.33
C THR A 128 -8.66 -5.02 -12.26
N CYS A 129 -8.46 -3.80 -11.75
CA CYS A 129 -8.40 -2.57 -12.54
C CYS A 129 -7.50 -2.69 -13.77
N VAL A 130 -6.29 -3.24 -13.63
CA VAL A 130 -5.34 -3.37 -14.75
C VAL A 130 -5.90 -4.27 -15.85
N VAL A 131 -6.29 -5.51 -15.54
CA VAL A 131 -6.78 -6.47 -16.54
C VAL A 131 -8.08 -5.99 -17.20
N ARG A 132 -8.97 -5.36 -16.44
CA ARG A 132 -10.20 -4.76 -16.97
C ARG A 132 -9.91 -3.60 -17.90
N GLY A 133 -8.98 -2.72 -17.52
CA GLY A 133 -8.53 -1.61 -18.36
C GLY A 133 -7.93 -2.08 -19.68
N SER A 134 -7.06 -3.08 -19.62
CA SER A 134 -6.49 -3.71 -20.83
C SER A 134 -7.55 -4.34 -21.72
N GLY A 135 -8.52 -5.07 -21.16
CA GLY A 135 -9.63 -5.65 -21.92
C GLY A 135 -10.47 -4.60 -22.63
N ARG A 136 -10.84 -3.53 -21.93
CA ARG A 136 -11.59 -2.40 -22.51
C ARG A 136 -10.82 -1.69 -23.62
N ALA A 137 -9.51 -1.49 -23.44
CA ALA A 137 -8.69 -0.88 -24.46
C ALA A 137 -8.70 -1.70 -25.76
N LEU A 138 -8.65 -3.04 -25.65
CA LEU A 138 -8.74 -3.94 -26.81
C LEU A 138 -10.11 -3.89 -27.49
N GLU A 139 -11.20 -3.79 -26.72
CA GLU A 139 -12.56 -3.63 -27.25
C GLU A 139 -12.75 -2.29 -27.98
N GLU A 140 -12.06 -1.24 -27.54
CA GLU A 140 -12.12 0.12 -28.10
C GLU A 140 -10.90 0.45 -28.99
N MET A 141 -10.25 -0.57 -29.58
CA MET A 141 -9.01 -0.43 -30.35
C MET A 141 -9.09 0.64 -31.45
N ASP A 142 -10.23 0.73 -32.13
CA ASP A 142 -10.45 1.72 -33.21
C ASP A 142 -10.42 3.17 -32.71
N LYS A 143 -10.79 3.40 -31.44
CA LYS A 143 -10.80 4.73 -30.80
C LYS A 143 -9.49 5.03 -30.07
N LEU A 144 -8.83 3.99 -29.57
CA LEU A 144 -7.64 4.07 -28.73
C LEU A 144 -6.38 3.58 -29.47
N GLY A 145 -6.36 3.63 -30.81
CA GLY A 145 -5.26 3.10 -31.62
C GLY A 145 -3.87 3.59 -31.19
N SER A 146 -3.77 4.86 -30.76
CA SER A 146 -2.54 5.46 -30.24
C SER A 146 -2.02 4.86 -28.92
N VAL A 147 -2.85 4.12 -28.18
CA VAL A 147 -2.43 3.38 -26.98
C VAL A 147 -1.66 2.11 -27.34
N PHE A 148 -1.94 1.52 -28.51
CA PHE A 148 -1.35 0.25 -28.95
C PHE A 148 -0.19 0.42 -29.92
N THR A 149 -0.22 1.48 -30.72
CA THR A 149 0.82 1.80 -31.69
C THR A 149 1.26 3.23 -31.47
N ASN A 150 2.56 3.41 -31.20
CA ASN A 150 3.19 4.71 -31.34
C ASN A 150 3.49 4.89 -32.83
N ASP A 151 2.90 5.90 -33.47
CA ASP A 151 3.41 6.40 -34.76
C ASP A 151 4.83 6.98 -34.58
#